data_AF-A0A183CQ06-F1
#
_entry.id   AF-A0A183CQ06-F1
#
_cell.length_a   1.000
_cell.length_b   1.000
_cell.length_c   1.000
_cell.angle_alpha   90.00
_cell.angle_beta   90.00
_cell.angle_gamma   90.00
#
_symmetry.space_group_name_H-M   'P 1'
#
loop_
_entity.id
_entity.type
_entity.pdbx_description
1 polymer ?
#
loop_
_entity_poly.entity_id
_entity_poly.type
_entity_poly.pdbx_seq_one_letter_code
_entity_poly.pdbx_strand_id
1 'polypeptide(L)'
;MEEPTETNENAAIEGDHQLDLETIRLIPCPYSDIIAEFADVEIFVISLDSLLLELCAHRYHNWTLGGQTIVLCEQVKQFLGGLEELNAKFKLVTFTELAPLFQQDAFLAFLHPFLLSWVAKSKWADDLDTFKSPLDEKWNDYLYQLTPSFMLLSLENPPNIVNEPINFADRFISLTFALINEAIPVVLFSG
;
A
#
# COMPACT_ATOMS: atom_id res chain seq x y z
N MET A 1 -12.67 62.32 -13.19
CA MET A 1 -12.40 61.71 -11.86
C MET A 1 -12.68 60.24 -12.05
N GLU A 2 -11.64 59.49 -12.39
CA GLU A 2 -11.67 58.03 -12.47
C GLU A 2 -11.39 57.51 -11.07
N GLU A 3 -12.28 56.66 -10.55
CA GLU A 3 -12.08 55.99 -9.26
C GLU A 3 -10.93 54.99 -9.38
N PRO A 4 -10.05 54.88 -8.36
CA PRO A 4 -8.96 53.93 -8.40
C PRO A 4 -9.52 52.53 -8.12
N THR A 5 -9.33 51.62 -9.09
CA THR A 5 -9.47 50.19 -8.91
C THR A 5 -8.56 49.71 -7.78
N GLU A 6 -9.16 49.26 -6.68
CA GLU A 6 -8.46 48.52 -5.63
C GLU A 6 -7.85 47.26 -6.23
N THR A 7 -6.52 47.23 -6.31
CA THR A 7 -5.73 46.03 -6.54
C THR A 7 -5.99 45.11 -5.37
N ASN A 8 -6.70 44.01 -5.60
CA ASN A 8 -6.95 42.97 -4.62
C ASN A 8 -5.64 42.17 -4.41
N GLU A 9 -4.68 42.78 -3.74
CA GLU A 9 -3.50 42.13 -3.16
C GLU A 9 -3.95 41.31 -1.95
N ASN A 10 -4.54 40.14 -2.21
CA ASN A 10 -4.63 38.98 -1.29
C ASN A 10 -5.47 37.87 -1.94
N ALA A 11 -5.13 37.48 -3.17
CA ALA A 11 -5.40 36.10 -3.57
C ALA A 11 -4.35 35.25 -2.85
N ALA A 12 -4.63 34.91 -1.60
CA ALA A 12 -3.97 33.80 -0.94
C ALA A 12 -4.08 32.62 -1.91
N ILE A 13 -2.95 32.15 -2.42
CA ILE A 13 -2.89 30.88 -3.11
C ILE A 13 -3.16 29.87 -1.98
N GLU A 14 -4.43 29.51 -1.80
CA GLU A 14 -4.81 28.28 -1.12
C GLU A 14 -4.22 27.16 -1.98
N GLY A 15 -2.95 26.85 -1.71
CA GLY A 15 -2.32 25.62 -2.13
C GLY A 15 -3.03 24.50 -1.39
N ASP A 16 -4.19 24.13 -1.90
CA ASP A 16 -4.83 22.86 -1.61
C ASP A 16 -3.89 21.81 -2.23
N HIS A 17 -2.81 21.48 -1.52
CA HIS A 17 -1.95 20.34 -1.84
C HIS A 17 -2.78 19.09 -1.54
N GLN A 18 -3.81 18.88 -2.36
CA GLN A 18 -4.45 17.60 -2.49
C GLN A 18 -3.34 16.69 -3.01
N LEU A 19 -2.74 15.91 -2.12
CA LEU A 19 -1.81 14.86 -2.47
C LEU A 19 -2.57 13.97 -3.45
N ASP A 20 -2.31 14.13 -4.74
CA ASP A 20 -3.09 13.48 -5.78
C ASP A 20 -2.27 12.37 -6.46
N LEU A 21 -3.00 11.37 -6.95
CA LEU A 21 -2.44 10.20 -7.60
C LEU A 21 -1.60 10.58 -8.83
N GLU A 22 -1.99 11.66 -9.51
CA GLU A 22 -1.31 12.18 -10.69
C GLU A 22 0.10 12.71 -10.34
N THR A 23 0.26 13.37 -9.20
CA THR A 23 1.58 13.79 -8.71
C THR A 23 2.50 12.60 -8.47
N ILE A 24 2.00 11.51 -7.88
CA ILE A 24 2.80 10.30 -7.66
C ILE A 24 3.19 9.66 -9.00
N ARG A 25 2.27 9.60 -9.97
CA ARG A 25 2.52 9.04 -11.31
C ARG A 25 3.58 9.82 -12.09
N LEU A 26 3.82 11.10 -11.77
CA LEU A 26 4.87 11.91 -12.36
C LEU A 26 6.26 11.65 -11.77
N ILE A 27 6.34 10.97 -10.61
CA ILE A 27 7.61 10.66 -9.96
C ILE A 27 8.18 9.39 -10.62
N PRO A 28 9.34 9.48 -11.29
CA PRO A 28 9.88 8.35 -12.03
C PRO A 28 10.25 7.23 -11.06
N CYS A 29 9.58 6.08 -11.18
CA CYS A 29 10.00 4.86 -10.54
C CYS A 29 10.99 4.13 -11.46
N PRO A 30 12.22 3.83 -11.00
CA PRO A 30 13.19 3.13 -11.84
C PRO A 30 12.78 1.68 -12.12
N TYR A 31 11.89 1.12 -11.30
CA TYR A 31 11.38 -0.24 -11.44
C TYR A 31 10.06 -0.26 -12.20
N SER A 32 9.99 -1.05 -13.25
CA SER A 32 8.83 -1.18 -14.15
C SER A 32 8.32 -2.62 -14.27
N ASP A 33 9.22 -3.59 -14.17
CA ASP A 33 8.89 -5.02 -14.12
C ASP A 33 9.61 -5.65 -12.93
N ILE A 34 8.88 -5.72 -11.82
CA ILE A 34 9.37 -6.25 -10.55
C ILE A 34 10.00 -7.64 -10.74
N ILE A 35 9.39 -8.50 -11.56
CA ILE A 35 9.83 -9.89 -11.77
C ILE A 35 11.15 -9.95 -12.54
N ALA A 36 11.33 -9.07 -13.53
CA ALA A 36 12.55 -9.03 -14.34
C ALA A 36 13.73 -8.32 -13.66
N GLU A 37 13.45 -7.47 -12.66
CA GLU A 37 14.43 -6.57 -12.04
C GLU A 37 15.01 -7.09 -10.71
N PHE A 38 14.65 -8.30 -10.27
CA PHE A 38 15.25 -8.92 -9.08
C PHE A 38 16.70 -9.35 -9.33
N ALA A 39 17.65 -8.59 -8.78
CA ALA A 39 19.01 -9.06 -8.54
C ALA A 39 19.06 -9.82 -7.20
N ASP A 40 19.78 -10.94 -7.14
CA ASP A 40 19.88 -11.95 -6.05
C ASP A 40 20.24 -11.44 -4.62
N VAL A 41 20.17 -10.14 -4.32
CA VAL A 41 20.66 -9.55 -3.06
C VAL A 41 19.78 -8.46 -2.44
N GLU A 42 18.84 -7.89 -3.18
CA GLU A 42 18.11 -6.70 -2.72
C GLU A 42 16.84 -7.06 -1.95
N ILE A 43 16.59 -6.35 -0.84
CA ILE A 43 15.37 -6.51 -0.04
C ILE A 43 14.37 -5.44 -0.46
N PHE A 44 13.10 -5.83 -0.63
CA PHE A 44 12.00 -4.89 -0.83
C PHE A 44 10.91 -5.09 0.22
N VAL A 45 10.10 -4.06 0.42
CA VAL A 45 9.00 -4.08 1.38
C VAL A 45 7.68 -4.24 0.62
N ILE A 46 6.73 -5.00 1.16
CA ILE A 46 5.40 -5.19 0.59
C ILE A 46 4.37 -4.75 1.63
N SER A 47 3.49 -3.82 1.26
CA SER A 47 2.35 -3.47 2.10
C SER A 47 1.33 -4.60 2.08
N LEU A 48 1.20 -5.33 3.18
CA LEU A 48 0.21 -6.41 3.30
C LEU A 48 -1.22 -5.87 3.30
N ASP A 49 -1.44 -4.68 3.84
CA ASP A 49 -2.75 -4.01 3.85
C ASP A 49 -3.22 -3.68 2.43
N SER A 50 -2.34 -3.13 1.59
CA SER A 50 -2.70 -2.82 0.20
C SER A 50 -2.74 -4.08 -0.68
N LEU A 51 -1.86 -5.06 -0.42
CA LEU A 51 -1.93 -6.38 -1.08
C LEU A 51 -3.28 -7.06 -0.84
N LEU A 52 -3.80 -7.02 0.39
CA LEU A 52 -5.12 -7.57 0.69
C LEU A 52 -6.21 -6.96 -0.20
N LEU A 53 -6.22 -5.63 -0.33
CA LEU A 53 -7.22 -4.92 -1.11
C LEU A 53 -7.08 -5.24 -2.61
N GLU A 54 -5.84 -5.30 -3.11
CA GLU A 54 -5.52 -5.70 -4.49
C GLU A 54 -6.04 -7.11 -4.78
N LEU A 55 -5.67 -8.07 -3.95
CA LEU A 55 -6.10 -9.46 -4.09
C LEU A 55 -7.61 -9.60 -4.06
N CYS A 56 -8.29 -8.82 -3.21
CA CYS A 56 -9.72 -8.91 -3.09
C CYS A 56 -10.50 -8.23 -4.24
N ALA A 57 -9.83 -7.36 -5.00
CA ALA A 57 -10.40 -6.63 -6.13
C ALA A 57 -10.46 -7.46 -7.43
N HIS A 58 -9.79 -8.61 -7.48
CA HIS A 58 -9.79 -9.45 -8.69
C HIS A 58 -11.21 -9.97 -9.00
N ARG A 59 -11.59 -9.85 -10.28
CA ARG A 59 -12.94 -10.12 -10.78
C ARG A 59 -13.45 -11.56 -10.61
N TYR A 60 -12.57 -12.52 -10.35
CA TYR A 60 -12.97 -13.92 -10.12
C TYR A 60 -13.41 -14.19 -8.69
N HIS A 61 -13.17 -13.27 -7.75
CA HIS A 61 -13.73 -13.39 -6.42
C HIS A 61 -15.23 -13.19 -6.45
N ASN A 62 -15.93 -14.13 -5.83
CA ASN A 62 -17.33 -13.97 -5.49
C ASN A 62 -17.46 -14.03 -3.97
N TRP A 63 -17.44 -12.85 -3.35
CA TRP A 63 -17.52 -12.65 -1.91
C TRP A 63 -18.86 -13.07 -1.30
N THR A 64 -19.86 -13.44 -2.12
CA THR A 64 -21.09 -14.07 -1.62
C THR A 64 -20.92 -15.55 -1.29
N LEU A 65 -19.77 -16.17 -1.63
CA LEU A 65 -19.47 -17.58 -1.38
C LEU A 65 -18.52 -17.72 -0.19
N GLY A 66 -18.80 -18.64 0.74
CA GLY A 66 -18.02 -18.79 1.98
C GLY A 66 -16.57 -19.30 1.82
N GLY A 67 -16.16 -19.76 0.63
CA GLY A 67 -14.84 -20.35 0.38
C GLY A 67 -13.73 -19.37 -0.04
N GLN A 68 -14.02 -18.07 -0.14
CA GLN A 68 -13.08 -17.10 -0.71
C GLN A 68 -11.82 -16.89 0.15
N THR A 69 -11.87 -17.16 1.45
CA THR A 69 -10.67 -17.10 2.31
C THR A 69 -9.61 -18.11 1.92
N ILE A 70 -10.01 -19.31 1.45
CA ILE A 70 -9.08 -20.33 0.95
C ILE A 70 -8.41 -19.84 -0.33
N VAL A 71 -9.19 -19.23 -1.22
CA VAL A 71 -8.69 -18.65 -2.48
C VAL A 71 -7.70 -17.53 -2.18
N LEU A 72 -8.04 -16.62 -1.27
CA LEU A 72 -7.17 -15.54 -0.82
C LEU A 72 -5.85 -16.06 -0.25
N CYS A 73 -5.89 -17.05 0.65
CA CYS A 73 -4.68 -17.66 1.20
C CYS A 73 -3.82 -18.30 0.11
N GLU A 74 -4.42 -18.98 -0.87
CA GLU A 74 -3.68 -19.59 -1.97
C GLU A 74 -3.08 -18.54 -2.91
N GLN A 75 -3.76 -17.40 -3.16
CA GLN A 75 -3.18 -16.28 -3.92
C GLN A 75 -1.97 -15.67 -3.21
N VAL A 76 -2.10 -15.38 -1.91
CA VAL A 76 -0.97 -14.85 -1.12
C VAL A 76 0.19 -15.85 -1.15
N LYS A 77 -0.11 -17.14 -0.99
CA LYS A 77 0.90 -18.20 -1.04
C LYS A 77 1.60 -18.29 -2.39
N GLN A 78 0.85 -18.21 -3.50
CA GLN A 78 1.41 -18.24 -4.85
C GLN A 78 2.24 -16.99 -5.14
N PHE A 79 1.76 -15.82 -4.72
CA PHE A 79 2.47 -14.56 -4.87
C PHE A 79 3.81 -14.57 -4.13
N LEU A 80 3.79 -14.83 -2.81
CA LEU A 80 5.00 -14.85 -1.99
C LEU A 80 5.92 -16.02 -2.36
N GLY A 81 5.36 -17.19 -2.68
CA GLY A 81 6.13 -18.35 -3.14
C GLY A 81 6.81 -18.11 -4.48
N GLY A 82 6.13 -17.44 -5.43
CA GLY A 82 6.72 -17.05 -6.71
C GLY A 82 7.90 -16.09 -6.54
N LEU A 83 7.82 -15.16 -5.58
CA LEU A 83 8.95 -14.28 -5.23
C LEU A 83 10.14 -15.08 -4.68
N GLU A 84 9.91 -16.04 -3.79
CA GLU A 84 10.99 -16.91 -3.27
C GLU A 84 11.60 -17.81 -4.36
N GLU A 85 10.81 -18.31 -5.31
CA GLU A 85 11.30 -19.09 -6.46
C GLU A 85 12.24 -18.27 -7.36
N LEU A 86 12.09 -16.94 -7.33
CA LEU A 86 12.98 -15.98 -7.99
C LEU A 86 14.14 -15.50 -7.09
N ASN A 87 14.36 -16.16 -5.94
CA ASN A 87 15.32 -15.77 -4.89
C ASN A 87 15.10 -14.35 -4.32
N ALA A 88 13.92 -13.78 -4.50
CA ALA A 88 13.62 -12.44 -4.04
C ALA A 88 13.60 -12.40 -2.49
N LYS A 89 14.17 -11.35 -1.90
CA LYS A 89 14.15 -11.13 -0.44
C LYS A 89 13.15 -10.03 -0.13
N PHE A 90 12.22 -10.27 0.77
CA PHE A 90 11.19 -9.29 1.07
C PHE A 90 10.82 -9.24 2.55
N LYS A 91 10.19 -8.13 2.94
CA LYS A 91 9.47 -7.98 4.20
C LYS A 91 8.03 -7.56 3.95
N LEU A 92 7.12 -8.05 4.76
CA LEU A 92 5.71 -7.73 4.78
C LEU A 92 5.45 -6.72 5.89
N VAL A 93 4.77 -5.62 5.56
CA VAL A 93 4.47 -4.55 6.51
C VAL A 93 2.97 -4.30 6.59
N THR A 94 2.47 -4.10 7.82
CA THR A 94 1.11 -3.63 8.09
C THR A 94 1.10 -2.44 9.05
N PHE A 95 0.12 -1.55 8.88
CA PHE A 95 -0.08 -0.37 9.72
C PHE A 95 -1.37 -0.46 10.52
N THR A 96 -1.27 -0.45 11.85
CA THR A 96 -2.44 -0.57 12.73
C THR A 96 -3.40 0.63 12.62
N GLU A 97 -2.93 1.82 12.22
CA GLU A 97 -3.80 2.97 11.96
C GLU A 97 -4.73 2.80 10.74
N LEU A 98 -4.49 1.79 9.89
CA LEU A 98 -5.42 1.43 8.81
C LEU A 98 -6.56 0.55 9.29
N ALA A 99 -6.44 -0.13 10.45
CA ALA A 99 -7.47 -1.03 10.96
C ALA A 99 -8.87 -0.39 11.03
N PRO A 100 -9.04 0.88 11.50
CA PRO A 100 -10.35 1.54 11.49
C PRO A 100 -10.99 1.69 10.11
N LEU A 101 -10.20 1.75 9.02
CA LEU A 101 -10.74 1.76 7.66
C LEU A 101 -11.31 0.39 7.29
N PHE A 102 -10.57 -0.69 7.57
CA PHE A 102 -11.06 -2.05 7.35
C PHE A 102 -12.32 -2.36 8.18
N GLN A 103 -12.47 -1.76 9.37
CA GLN A 103 -13.66 -1.95 10.23
C GLN A 103 -14.94 -1.30 9.68
N GLN A 104 -14.87 -0.45 8.65
CA GLN A 104 -16.06 0.18 8.05
C GLN A 104 -16.89 -0.77 7.19
N ASP A 105 -16.33 -1.90 6.76
CA ASP A 105 -17.03 -2.95 6.04
C ASP A 105 -16.90 -4.29 6.77
N ALA A 106 -18.00 -5.04 6.88
CA ALA A 106 -18.02 -6.28 7.66
C ALA A 106 -17.12 -7.39 7.07
N PHE A 107 -16.95 -7.43 5.74
CA PHE A 107 -16.08 -8.40 5.09
C PHE A 107 -14.62 -8.02 5.32
N LEU A 108 -14.26 -6.76 5.09
CA LEU A 108 -12.91 -6.26 5.35
C LEU A 108 -12.50 -6.36 6.82
N ALA A 109 -13.43 -6.08 7.74
CA ALA A 109 -13.26 -6.20 9.18
C ALA A 109 -12.90 -7.63 9.61
N PHE A 110 -13.36 -8.63 8.85
CA PHE A 110 -13.01 -10.03 9.05
C PHE A 110 -11.72 -10.42 8.30
N LEU A 111 -11.60 -10.05 7.02
CA LEU A 111 -10.49 -10.48 6.16
C LEU A 111 -9.14 -9.92 6.61
N HIS A 112 -9.10 -8.67 7.08
CA HIS A 112 -7.86 -8.02 7.52
C HIS A 112 -7.19 -8.77 8.68
N PRO A 113 -7.82 -8.94 9.86
CA PRO A 113 -7.23 -9.70 10.96
C PRO A 113 -7.06 -11.19 10.63
N PHE A 114 -7.91 -11.76 9.77
CA PHE A 114 -7.77 -13.13 9.29
C PHE A 114 -6.46 -13.32 8.51
N LEU A 115 -6.18 -12.46 7.54
CA LEU A 115 -4.97 -12.53 6.72
C LEU A 115 -3.72 -12.32 7.58
N LEU A 116 -3.73 -11.30 8.45
CA LEU A 116 -2.62 -11.05 9.39
C LEU A 116 -2.33 -12.30 10.24
N SER A 117 -3.38 -12.91 10.81
CA SER A 117 -3.25 -14.12 11.61
C SER A 117 -2.77 -15.33 10.80
N TRP A 118 -3.14 -15.41 9.52
CA TRP A 118 -2.73 -16.48 8.63
C TRP A 118 -1.25 -16.35 8.27
N VAL A 119 -0.79 -15.15 7.88
CA VAL A 119 0.63 -14.87 7.57
C VAL A 119 1.50 -15.12 8.80
N ALA A 120 1.09 -14.64 9.98
CA ALA A 120 1.80 -14.85 11.24
C ALA A 120 1.90 -16.33 11.68
N LYS A 121 1.09 -17.22 11.10
CA LYS A 121 1.15 -18.68 11.32
C LYS A 121 1.77 -19.44 10.15
N SER A 122 2.12 -18.74 9.07
CA SER A 122 2.74 -19.30 7.88
C SER A 122 4.26 -19.35 8.04
N LYS A 123 4.95 -19.80 7.00
CA LYS A 123 6.43 -19.75 6.95
C LYS A 123 6.98 -18.32 6.84
N TRP A 124 6.17 -17.33 6.46
CA TRP A 124 6.54 -15.91 6.32
C TRP A 124 6.33 -15.11 7.61
N ALA A 125 6.13 -15.77 8.75
CA ALA A 125 5.89 -15.10 10.02
C ALA A 125 7.05 -14.17 10.43
N ASP A 126 8.29 -14.60 10.18
CA ASP A 126 9.50 -13.82 10.48
C ASP A 126 9.74 -12.66 9.50
N ASP A 127 8.93 -12.59 8.43
CA ASP A 127 8.95 -11.50 7.46
C ASP A 127 7.83 -10.50 7.69
N LEU A 128 6.94 -10.72 8.65
CA LEU A 128 5.83 -9.83 8.97
C LEU A 128 6.18 -8.85 10.10
N ASP A 129 6.28 -7.58 9.76
CA ASP A 129 6.48 -6.48 10.69
C ASP A 129 5.22 -5.60 10.79
N THR A 130 4.92 -5.13 12.00
CA THR A 130 3.73 -4.29 12.27
C THR A 130 4.17 -2.96 12.87
N PHE A 131 3.69 -1.87 12.28
CA PHE A 131 3.95 -0.51 12.75
C PHE A 131 2.64 0.20 13.06
N LYS A 132 2.72 1.30 13.81
CA LYS A 132 1.55 2.13 14.03
C LYS A 132 1.12 2.83 12.75
N SER A 133 2.04 3.54 12.13
CA SER A 133 1.87 4.31 10.90
C SER A 133 3.25 4.66 10.31
N PRO A 134 3.33 5.34 9.15
CA PRO A 134 4.60 5.80 8.60
C PRO A 134 5.30 6.86 9.46
N LEU A 135 4.63 7.37 10.50
CA LEU A 135 5.19 8.30 11.49
C LEU A 135 5.64 7.59 12.78
N ASP A 136 5.58 6.26 12.82
CA ASP A 136 6.11 5.49 13.95
C ASP A 136 7.63 5.74 14.07
N GLU A 137 8.10 6.02 15.28
CA GLU A 137 9.53 6.30 15.53
C GLU A 137 10.43 5.15 15.05
N LYS A 138 9.93 3.91 15.10
CA LYS A 138 10.68 2.73 14.65
C LYS A 138 10.63 2.51 13.14
N TRP A 139 9.71 3.16 12.43
CA TRP A 139 9.55 2.98 10.99
C TRP A 139 10.79 3.47 10.23
N ASN A 140 11.26 4.67 10.54
CA ASN A 140 12.44 5.23 9.87
C ASN A 140 13.71 4.43 10.23
N ASP A 141 13.86 4.01 11.49
CA ASP A 141 14.95 3.14 11.92
C ASP A 141 14.93 1.80 11.17
N TYR A 142 13.73 1.23 10.98
CA TYR A 142 13.53 0.00 10.24
C TYR A 142 13.94 0.15 8.78
N LEU A 143 13.47 1.20 8.10
CA LEU A 143 13.83 1.50 6.72
C LEU A 143 15.32 1.75 6.56
N TYR A 144 15.94 2.45 7.51
CA TYR A 144 17.39 2.70 7.50
C TYR A 144 18.21 1.43 7.70
N GLN A 145 17.75 0.50 8.53
CA GLN A 145 18.43 -0.79 8.76
C GLN A 145 18.25 -1.75 7.59
N LEU A 146 17.05 -1.77 7.00
CA LEU A 146 16.72 -2.67 5.90
C LEU A 146 17.29 -2.18 4.57
N THR A 147 17.39 -0.86 4.39
CA THR A 147 17.75 -0.18 3.14
C THR A 147 16.98 -0.76 1.94
N PRO A 148 15.63 -0.73 1.94
CA PRO A 148 14.88 -1.42 0.92
C PRO A 148 15.05 -0.76 -0.44
N SER A 149 15.19 -1.57 -1.49
CA SER A 149 15.29 -1.07 -2.86
C SER A 149 14.02 -0.36 -3.31
N PHE A 150 12.87 -0.83 -2.85
CA PHE A 150 11.57 -0.20 -3.06
C PHE A 150 10.51 -0.74 -2.07
N MET A 151 9.35 -0.09 -2.07
CA MET A 151 8.13 -0.60 -1.45
C MET A 151 7.06 -0.88 -2.50
N LEU A 152 6.46 -2.06 -2.43
CA LEU A 152 5.34 -2.50 -3.25
C LEU A 152 4.01 -2.20 -2.55
N LEU A 153 3.15 -1.41 -3.20
CA LEU A 153 1.90 -0.90 -2.61
C LEU A 153 0.85 -0.55 -3.69
N SER A 154 -0.44 -0.72 -3.38
CA SER A 154 -1.55 -0.20 -4.21
C SER A 154 -1.91 1.23 -3.81
N LEU A 155 -2.24 2.08 -4.79
CA LEU A 155 -2.69 3.47 -4.56
C LEU A 155 -4.18 3.70 -4.79
N GLU A 156 -4.89 2.68 -5.28
CA GLU A 156 -6.28 2.82 -5.67
C GLU A 156 -7.20 2.19 -4.62
N ASN A 157 -8.43 2.70 -4.54
CA ASN A 157 -9.46 2.05 -3.74
C ASN A 157 -9.86 0.75 -4.44
N PRO A 158 -10.09 -0.33 -3.67
CA PRO A 158 -10.52 -1.59 -4.26
C PRO A 158 -11.86 -1.44 -5.00
N PRO A 159 -11.94 -1.79 -6.30
CA PRO A 159 -13.21 -1.81 -7.00
C PRO A 159 -14.09 -2.97 -6.51
N ASN A 160 -15.37 -2.68 -6.25
CA ASN A 160 -16.45 -3.68 -6.06
C ASN A 160 -16.34 -4.64 -4.86
N ILE A 161 -15.52 -4.34 -3.86
CA ILE A 161 -15.42 -5.16 -2.63
C ILE A 161 -16.41 -4.69 -1.57
N VAL A 162 -16.61 -3.38 -1.49
CA VAL A 162 -17.40 -2.71 -0.46
C VAL A 162 -18.65 -2.11 -1.08
N ASN A 163 -19.75 -2.15 -0.33
CA ASN A 163 -21.02 -1.55 -0.77
C ASN A 163 -20.96 -0.02 -0.78
N GLU A 164 -20.17 0.56 0.15
CA GLU A 164 -19.92 1.99 0.27
C GLU A 164 -18.42 2.26 0.09
N PRO A 165 -18.04 3.33 -0.62
CA PRO A 165 -16.63 3.63 -0.87
C PRO A 165 -15.91 3.99 0.44
N ILE A 166 -14.88 3.21 0.78
CA ILE A 166 -13.94 3.51 1.87
C ILE A 166 -12.69 4.14 1.27
N ASN A 167 -12.23 5.23 1.86
CA ASN A 167 -11.08 5.99 1.35
C ASN A 167 -9.74 5.44 1.88
N PHE A 168 -9.26 4.37 1.23
CA PHE A 168 -7.91 3.84 1.45
C PHE A 168 -6.85 4.61 0.66
N ALA A 169 -7.20 5.09 -0.54
CA ALA A 169 -6.32 5.81 -1.45
C ALA A 169 -5.56 6.95 -0.77
N ASP A 170 -6.24 7.84 -0.04
CA ASP A 170 -5.58 8.98 0.63
C ASP A 170 -4.51 8.54 1.64
N ARG A 171 -4.72 7.40 2.32
CA ARG A 171 -3.73 6.86 3.25
C ARG A 171 -2.51 6.27 2.52
N PHE A 172 -2.74 5.54 1.44
CA PHE A 172 -1.64 4.97 0.65
C PHE A 172 -0.85 6.03 -0.11
N ILE A 173 -1.52 7.07 -0.59
CA ILE A 173 -0.90 8.25 -1.17
C ILE A 173 -0.02 8.95 -0.11
N SER A 174 -0.56 9.20 1.08
CA SER A 174 0.19 9.84 2.17
C SER A 174 1.43 9.02 2.57
N LEU A 175 1.29 7.69 2.67
CA LEU A 175 2.40 6.77 2.91
C LEU A 175 3.45 6.83 1.78
N THR A 176 3.00 6.93 0.53
CA THR A 176 3.89 7.02 -0.64
C THR A 176 4.71 8.31 -0.61
N PHE A 177 4.10 9.45 -0.28
CA PHE A 177 4.85 10.69 -0.10
C PHE A 177 5.88 10.60 1.03
N ALA A 178 5.54 9.95 2.15
CA ALA A 178 6.48 9.73 3.24
C ALA A 178 7.68 8.86 2.80
N LEU A 179 7.43 7.78 2.04
CA LEU A 179 8.48 6.91 1.50
C LEU A 179 9.41 7.63 0.52
N ILE A 180 8.83 8.42 -0.38
CA ILE A 180 9.59 9.20 -1.38
C ILE A 180 10.44 10.26 -0.68
N ASN A 181 9.95 10.87 0.40
CA ASN A 181 10.74 11.80 1.22
C ASN A 181 11.97 11.12 1.84
N GLU A 182 11.88 9.83 2.17
CA GLU A 182 13.00 9.00 2.64
C GLU A 182 13.81 8.37 1.49
N ALA A 183 13.62 8.84 0.25
CA ALA A 183 14.27 8.35 -0.97
C ALA A 183 14.03 6.85 -1.26
N ILE A 184 12.91 6.31 -0.79
CA ILE A 184 12.50 4.93 -1.09
C ILE A 184 11.53 4.94 -2.27
N PRO A 185 11.88 4.30 -3.39
CA PRO A 185 10.97 4.15 -4.52
C PRO A 185 9.70 3.38 -4.15
N VAL A 186 8.58 3.77 -4.74
CA VAL A 186 7.32 3.03 -4.62
C VAL A 186 6.98 2.41 -5.96
N VAL A 187 6.76 1.10 -5.95
CA VAL A 187 6.28 0.34 -7.10
C VAL A 187 4.83 -0.02 -6.85
N LEU A 188 4.00 0.14 -7.87
CA LEU A 188 2.59 -0.19 -7.78
C LEU A 188 2.36 -1.66 -8.08
N PHE A 189 1.36 -2.26 -7.43
CA PHE A 189 0.83 -3.53 -7.93
C PHE A 189 0.32 -3.29 -9.36
N SER A 190 0.96 -3.89 -10.34
CA SER A 190 0.47 -3.89 -11.72
C SER A 190 -0.67 -4.89 -11.84
N GLY A 191 -1.88 -4.41 -12.13
CA GLY A 191 -3.05 -5.24 -12.42
C GLY A 191 -2.94 -6.05 -13.71
#